data_AF-A0A366K6A9-F1
#
_entry.id   AF-A0A366K6A9-F1
#
_cell.length_a   1.000
_cell.length_b   1.000
_cell.length_c   1.000
_cell.angle_alpha   90.00
_cell.angle_beta   90.00
_cell.angle_gamma   90.00
#
_symmetry.space_group_name_H-M   'P 1'
#
loop_
_entity.id
_entity.type
_entity.pdbx_description
1 polymer ?
#
loop_
_entity_poly.entity_id
_entity_poly.type
_entity_poly.pdbx_seq_one_letter_code
_entity_poly.pdbx_strand_id
1 'polypeptide(L)'
;MIRGSGVSVDCTIPSSDPVDIVTVAAQAVNGDADAGIAKGFFDQVWAVFDLDGRDGQVRRACDLAADNGVHAALSNPCFDVWLIWHFADFSRPGCPASGGSSSTDRYVRQHCPSYGKGKHNRWNQIVWLTADAMAHARQRGVCREGGASAVLQADPSSGVCALIEAADRCHTKLEPRLV
;
A
#
# COMPACT_ATOMS: atom_id res chain seq x y z
N MET A 1 0.22 15.86 -7.11
CA MET A 1 -1.20 16.02 -7.49
C MET A 1 -1.42 15.41 -8.87
N ILE A 2 -1.87 14.15 -8.93
CA ILE A 2 -2.32 13.54 -10.18
C ILE A 2 -3.74 14.05 -10.40
N ARG A 3 -3.93 14.99 -11.34
CA ARG A 3 -5.25 15.49 -11.73
C ARG A 3 -5.71 14.72 -12.96
N GLY A 4 -6.44 13.64 -12.74
CA GLY A 4 -7.07 12.84 -13.78
C GLY A 4 -7.81 11.73 -13.08
N SER A 5 -9.15 11.72 -13.20
CA SER A 5 -10.14 11.12 -12.28
C SER A 5 -10.51 12.08 -11.14
N GLY A 6 -11.80 12.14 -10.77
CA GLY A 6 -12.33 13.02 -9.71
C GLY A 6 -11.75 12.79 -8.30
N VAL A 7 -10.70 11.97 -8.16
CA VAL A 7 -10.02 11.67 -6.90
C VAL A 7 -8.78 12.55 -6.76
N SER A 8 -8.69 13.30 -5.67
CA SER A 8 -7.45 13.98 -5.28
C SER A 8 -6.70 13.12 -4.27
N VAL A 9 -5.44 12.79 -4.59
CA VAL A 9 -4.56 12.05 -3.69
C VAL A 9 -3.50 12.99 -3.13
N ASP A 10 -3.43 13.04 -1.80
CA ASP A 10 -2.32 13.64 -1.05
C ASP A 10 -1.46 12.52 -0.44
N CYS A 11 -0.14 12.69 -0.47
CA CYS A 11 0.81 11.66 -0.05
C CYS A 11 1.85 12.28 0.87
N THR A 12 1.89 11.79 2.11
CA THR A 12 2.89 12.18 3.12
C THR A 12 3.73 10.96 3.49
N ILE A 13 5.04 11.17 3.66
CA ILE A 13 5.98 10.12 4.08
C ILE A 13 6.62 10.57 5.40
N PRO A 14 6.00 10.27 6.55
CA PRO A 14 6.43 10.83 7.83
C PRO A 14 7.64 10.11 8.42
N SER A 15 7.73 8.79 8.25
CA SER A 15 8.84 7.95 8.71
C SER A 15 8.78 6.58 8.02
N SER A 16 9.67 5.67 8.41
CA SER A 16 9.62 4.26 8.04
C SER A 16 9.04 3.35 9.15
N ASP A 17 8.65 3.90 10.30
CA ASP A 17 8.08 3.14 11.40
C ASP A 17 6.55 3.01 11.20
N PRO A 18 5.98 1.79 11.22
CA PRO A 18 4.54 1.58 11.02
C PRO A 18 3.65 2.35 12.00
N VAL A 19 4.06 2.49 13.26
CA VAL A 19 3.26 3.16 14.30
C VAL A 19 3.25 4.67 14.06
N ASP A 20 4.40 5.25 13.72
CA ASP A 20 4.50 6.68 13.39
C ASP A 20 3.68 7.01 12.14
N ILE A 21 3.74 6.16 11.10
CA ILE A 21 2.95 6.32 9.87
C ILE A 21 1.45 6.35 10.20
N VAL A 22 0.97 5.42 11.02
CA VAL A 22 -0.43 5.37 11.42
C VAL A 22 -0.81 6.54 12.34
N THR A 23 0.11 7.00 13.19
CA THR A 23 -0.12 8.16 14.07
C THR A 23 -0.40 9.41 13.25
N VAL A 24 0.42 9.67 12.22
CA VAL A 24 0.20 10.81 11.31
C VAL A 24 -1.08 10.63 10.49
N ALA A 25 -1.38 9.42 10.04
CA ALA A 25 -2.66 9.14 9.37
C ALA A 25 -3.87 9.42 10.28
N ALA A 26 -3.80 9.05 11.56
CA ALA A 26 -4.86 9.30 12.53
C ALA A 26 -5.06 10.81 12.79
N GLN A 27 -3.99 11.60 12.76
CA GLN A 27 -4.09 13.07 12.81
C GLN A 27 -4.86 13.59 11.59
N ALA A 28 -4.54 13.11 10.38
CA ALA A 28 -5.26 13.51 9.17
C ALA A 28 -6.76 13.14 9.21
N VAL A 29 -7.14 12.01 9.80
CA VAL A 29 -8.56 11.63 10.01
C VAL A 29 -9.26 12.61 10.95
N ASN A 30 -8.62 12.91 12.10
CA ASN A 30 -9.20 13.76 13.14
C ASN A 30 -9.12 15.26 12.84
N GLY A 31 -8.34 15.64 11.83
CA GLY A 31 -7.99 17.02 11.51
C GLY A 31 -6.66 17.41 12.14
N ASP A 32 -5.92 18.26 11.43
CA ASP A 32 -4.64 18.84 11.82
C ASP A 32 -4.69 20.35 11.54
N ALA A 33 -4.89 21.14 12.60
CA ALA A 33 -5.02 22.59 12.48
C ALA A 33 -3.74 23.26 11.99
N ASP A 34 -2.57 22.73 12.35
CA ASP A 34 -1.27 23.28 11.94
C ASP A 34 -1.03 23.05 10.45
N ALA A 35 -1.50 21.92 9.92
CA ALA A 35 -1.50 21.61 8.50
C ALA A 35 -2.71 22.19 7.73
N GLY A 36 -3.65 22.85 8.39
CA GLY A 36 -4.87 23.39 7.78
C GLY A 36 -5.87 22.32 7.32
N ILE A 37 -5.80 21.11 7.89
CA ILE A 37 -6.65 19.96 7.57
C ILE A 37 -7.82 19.95 8.56
N ALA A 38 -9.03 20.21 8.08
CA ALA A 38 -10.23 20.07 8.90
C ALA A 38 -10.56 18.57 9.14
N LYS A 39 -11.27 18.27 10.23
CA LYS A 39 -11.81 16.92 10.44
C LYS A 39 -12.74 16.54 9.28
N GLY A 40 -12.55 15.34 8.72
CA GLY A 40 -13.32 14.87 7.56
C GLY A 40 -12.93 15.52 6.23
N PHE A 41 -11.75 16.16 6.16
CA PHE A 41 -11.22 16.72 4.92
C PHE A 41 -10.95 15.63 3.86
N PHE A 42 -10.56 14.44 4.29
CA PHE A 42 -10.35 13.28 3.42
C PHE A 42 -11.52 12.29 3.55
N ASP A 43 -12.04 11.80 2.42
CA ASP A 43 -13.04 10.72 2.40
C ASP A 43 -12.48 9.41 2.96
N GLN A 44 -11.18 9.16 2.74
CA GLN A 44 -10.46 8.00 3.22
C GLN A 44 -9.01 8.38 3.52
N VAL A 45 -8.45 7.78 4.58
CA VAL A 45 -7.04 7.90 4.93
C VAL A 45 -6.42 6.51 5.01
N TRP A 46 -5.30 6.33 4.31
CA TRP A 46 -4.60 5.06 4.20
C TRP A 46 -3.17 5.16 4.72
N ALA A 47 -2.76 4.17 5.51
CA ALA A 47 -1.38 3.95 5.94
C ALA A 47 -0.78 2.77 5.17
N VAL A 48 0.31 3.01 4.44
CA VAL A 48 1.02 1.99 3.65
C VAL A 48 2.37 1.72 4.31
N PHE A 49 2.65 0.48 4.66
CA PHE A 49 3.91 0.13 5.34
C PHE A 49 4.30 -1.35 5.13
N ASP A 50 5.54 -1.67 5.44
CA ASP A 50 6.14 -2.99 5.28
C ASP A 50 6.15 -3.78 6.60
N LEU A 51 6.05 -5.11 6.51
CA LEU A 51 6.28 -6.00 7.64
C LEU A 51 7.73 -5.99 8.07
N ASP A 52 8.64 -6.33 7.13
CA ASP A 52 10.10 -6.26 7.29
C ASP A 52 10.62 -6.83 8.63
N GLY A 53 10.01 -7.94 9.09
CA GLY A 53 10.33 -8.63 10.34
C GLY A 53 9.94 -7.90 11.63
N ARG A 54 9.14 -6.82 11.55
CA ARG A 54 8.69 -6.00 12.68
C ARG A 54 7.28 -6.34 13.14
N ASP A 55 6.99 -7.63 13.33
CA ASP A 55 5.66 -8.14 13.65
C ASP A 55 4.98 -7.44 14.83
N GLY A 56 5.73 -7.14 15.90
CA GLY A 56 5.20 -6.47 17.08
C GLY A 56 4.75 -5.03 16.80
N GLN A 57 5.58 -4.26 16.10
CA GLN A 57 5.27 -2.88 15.70
C GLN A 57 4.11 -2.85 14.70
N VAL A 58 4.08 -3.78 13.75
CA VAL A 58 3.01 -3.85 12.75
C VAL A 58 1.67 -4.21 13.39
N ARG A 59 1.61 -5.16 14.34
CA ARG A 59 0.37 -5.43 15.07
C ARG A 59 -0.14 -4.17 15.75
N ARG A 60 0.73 -3.48 16.49
CA ARG A 60 0.38 -2.23 17.18
C ARG A 60 -0.10 -1.15 16.21
N ALA A 61 0.54 -1.01 15.05
CA ALA A 61 0.15 -0.06 14.03
C ALA A 61 -1.23 -0.40 13.45
N CYS A 62 -1.52 -1.67 13.18
CA CYS A 62 -2.83 -2.09 12.70
C CYS A 62 -3.93 -1.88 13.75
N ASP A 63 -3.67 -2.16 15.03
CA ASP A 63 -4.62 -1.91 16.11
C ASP A 63 -4.90 -0.40 16.21
N LEU A 64 -3.85 0.44 16.21
CA LEU A 64 -3.97 1.90 16.21
C LEU A 64 -4.76 2.41 15.00
N ALA A 65 -4.57 1.79 13.82
CA ALA A 65 -5.27 2.17 12.61
C ALA A 65 -6.76 1.88 12.71
N ALA A 66 -7.12 0.70 13.21
CA ALA A 66 -8.50 0.31 13.43
C ALA A 66 -9.22 1.24 14.43
N ASP A 67 -8.54 1.59 15.53
CA ASP A 67 -9.08 2.47 16.57
C ASP A 67 -9.33 3.91 16.08
N ASN A 68 -8.63 4.34 15.02
CA ASN A 68 -8.68 5.71 14.51
C ASN A 68 -9.33 5.85 13.13
N GLY A 69 -9.95 4.79 12.59
CA GLY A 69 -10.58 4.83 11.27
C GLY A 69 -9.58 5.03 10.12
N VAL A 70 -8.34 4.57 10.30
CA VAL A 70 -7.30 4.56 9.25
C VAL A 70 -7.31 3.19 8.56
N HIS A 71 -7.30 3.18 7.24
CA HIS A 71 -7.15 1.95 6.45
C HIS A 71 -5.67 1.56 6.34
N ALA A 72 -5.33 0.28 6.50
CA ALA A 72 -3.94 -0.18 6.42
C ALA A 72 -3.70 -1.02 5.14
N ALA A 73 -2.65 -0.67 4.39
CA ALA A 73 -2.13 -1.46 3.28
C ALA A 73 -0.72 -1.97 3.62
N LEU A 74 -0.67 -3.14 4.26
CA LEU A 74 0.56 -3.81 4.68
C LEU A 74 1.13 -4.68 3.55
N SER A 75 2.45 -4.67 3.37
CA SER A 75 3.16 -5.60 2.48
C SER A 75 4.12 -6.52 3.24
N ASN A 76 4.05 -7.82 2.97
CA ASN A 76 4.88 -8.85 3.60
C ASN A 76 5.65 -9.63 2.52
N PRO A 77 7.00 -9.63 2.54
CA PRO A 77 7.87 -8.96 3.51
C PRO A 77 7.93 -7.43 3.36
N CYS A 78 7.75 -6.92 2.15
CA CYS A 78 7.90 -5.50 1.84
C CYS A 78 7.19 -5.11 0.53
N PHE A 79 7.11 -3.81 0.25
CA PHE A 79 6.45 -3.25 -0.93
C PHE A 79 6.96 -3.80 -2.27
N ASP A 80 8.19 -4.34 -2.32
CA ASP A 80 8.71 -5.00 -3.52
C ASP A 80 7.79 -6.15 -3.99
N VAL A 81 7.02 -6.80 -3.11
CA VAL A 81 6.03 -7.82 -3.50
C VAL A 81 4.98 -7.27 -4.46
N TRP A 82 4.42 -6.10 -4.14
CA TRP A 82 3.46 -5.42 -5.01
C TRP A 82 4.09 -5.08 -6.37
N LEU A 83 5.35 -4.65 -6.37
CA LEU A 83 6.08 -4.35 -7.59
C LEU A 83 6.33 -5.59 -8.44
N ILE A 84 6.70 -6.74 -7.84
CA ILE A 84 6.92 -7.98 -8.58
C ILE A 84 5.63 -8.45 -9.24
N TRP A 85 4.48 -8.33 -8.57
CA TRP A 85 3.19 -8.73 -9.13
C TRP A 85 2.77 -7.96 -10.38
N HIS A 86 3.36 -6.81 -10.69
CA HIS A 86 3.14 -6.17 -12.00
C HIS A 86 3.73 -6.99 -13.15
N PHE A 87 4.72 -7.85 -12.89
CA PHE A 87 5.48 -8.54 -13.94
C PHE A 87 5.39 -10.07 -13.85
N ALA A 88 5.14 -10.63 -12.65
CA ALA A 88 5.18 -12.06 -12.42
C ALA A 88 4.33 -12.50 -11.23
N ASP A 89 3.80 -13.72 -11.30
CA ASP A 89 3.17 -14.40 -10.17
C ASP A 89 4.24 -14.89 -9.16
N PHE A 90 4.52 -14.08 -8.13
CA PHE A 90 5.61 -14.32 -7.17
C PHE A 90 5.13 -14.91 -5.86
N SER A 91 5.12 -16.25 -5.72
CA SER A 91 4.50 -16.99 -4.58
C SER A 91 5.47 -17.59 -3.57
N ARG A 92 6.73 -17.15 -3.57
CA ARG A 92 7.79 -17.75 -2.75
C ARG A 92 7.80 -17.14 -1.34
N PRO A 93 7.52 -17.90 -0.27
CA PRO A 93 7.63 -17.42 1.10
C PRO A 93 9.09 -17.35 1.56
N GLY A 94 9.35 -16.61 2.65
CA GLY A 94 10.66 -16.51 3.30
C GLY A 94 11.70 -15.73 2.50
N CYS A 95 11.29 -14.98 1.49
CA CYS A 95 12.19 -14.11 0.75
C CYS A 95 12.50 -12.84 1.57
N PRO A 96 13.77 -12.51 1.85
CA PRO A 96 14.08 -11.27 2.55
C PRO A 96 13.84 -10.05 1.66
N ALA A 97 13.60 -8.89 2.28
CA ALA A 97 13.42 -7.63 1.54
C ALA A 97 14.69 -7.18 0.78
N SER A 98 15.86 -7.55 1.29
CA SER A 98 17.16 -7.28 0.67
C SER A 98 18.23 -8.25 1.18
N GLY A 99 19.33 -8.37 0.44
CA GLY A 99 20.46 -9.21 0.83
C GLY A 99 20.21 -10.69 0.53
N GLY A 100 21.09 -11.29 -0.27
CA GLY A 100 20.98 -12.68 -0.70
C GLY A 100 20.47 -12.86 -2.13
N SER A 101 20.48 -14.10 -2.61
CA SER A 101 20.10 -14.45 -3.99
C SER A 101 18.59 -14.56 -4.19
N SER A 102 17.81 -14.61 -3.11
CA SER A 102 16.36 -14.78 -3.10
C SER A 102 15.60 -13.53 -2.62
N SER A 103 16.27 -12.38 -2.48
CA SER A 103 15.63 -11.18 -1.99
C SER A 103 14.66 -10.58 -3.01
N THR A 104 13.57 -9.98 -2.52
CA THR A 104 12.53 -9.37 -3.37
C THR A 104 13.11 -8.26 -4.26
N ASP A 105 14.07 -7.47 -3.77
CA ASP A 105 14.73 -6.44 -4.58
C ASP A 105 15.48 -7.01 -5.80
N ARG A 106 16.05 -8.21 -5.69
CA ARG A 106 16.69 -8.91 -6.82
C ARG A 106 15.67 -9.37 -7.83
N TYR A 107 14.52 -9.89 -7.39
CA TYR A 107 13.42 -10.24 -8.30
C TYR A 107 12.90 -9.03 -9.05
N VAL A 108 12.66 -7.91 -8.36
CA VAL A 108 12.26 -6.65 -9.03
C VAL A 108 13.31 -6.25 -10.07
N ARG A 109 14.61 -6.35 -9.75
CA ARG A 109 15.69 -6.03 -10.68
C ARG A 109 15.78 -6.95 -11.90
N GLN A 110 15.29 -8.19 -11.83
CA GLN A 110 15.26 -9.09 -12.99
C GLN A 110 14.26 -8.62 -14.05
N HIS A 111 13.10 -8.12 -13.61
CA HIS A 111 12.06 -7.60 -14.50
C HIS A 111 12.23 -6.11 -14.80
N CYS A 112 12.90 -5.37 -13.90
CA CYS A 112 13.18 -3.95 -14.02
C CYS A 112 14.64 -3.68 -13.61
N PRO A 113 15.63 -3.88 -14.49
CA PRO A 113 17.06 -3.73 -14.14
C PRO A 113 17.45 -2.34 -13.65
N SER A 114 16.73 -1.31 -14.10
CA SER A 114 16.90 0.07 -13.63
C SER A 114 16.33 0.30 -12.22
N TYR A 115 15.71 -0.71 -11.59
CA TYR A 115 15.14 -0.62 -10.26
C TYR A 115 16.15 -0.12 -9.23
N GLY A 116 15.70 0.77 -8.35
CA GLY A 116 16.50 1.38 -7.30
C GLY A 116 15.56 2.00 -6.27
N LYS A 117 15.70 1.57 -5.01
CA LYS A 117 14.91 2.06 -3.88
C LYS A 117 15.14 3.58 -3.71
N GLY A 118 14.08 4.33 -3.44
CA GLY A 118 14.13 5.78 -3.25
C GLY A 118 14.29 6.65 -4.51
N LYS A 119 14.27 6.08 -5.73
CA LYS A 119 14.32 6.85 -6.98
C LYS A 119 12.89 7.15 -7.49
N HIS A 120 12.53 8.43 -7.55
CA HIS A 120 11.15 8.96 -7.67
C HIS A 120 10.42 8.82 -9.04
N ASN A 121 10.91 8.05 -10.00
CA ASN A 121 10.53 8.28 -11.40
C ASN A 121 10.22 7.01 -12.21
N ARG A 122 9.46 6.07 -11.65
CA ARG A 122 9.07 4.84 -12.38
C ARG A 122 7.60 4.48 -12.40
N TRP A 123 6.71 5.27 -11.79
CA TRP A 123 5.26 5.01 -11.83
C TRP A 123 4.74 4.84 -13.27
N ASN A 124 5.19 5.70 -14.19
CA ASN A 124 4.81 5.64 -15.61
C ASN A 124 5.22 4.33 -16.32
N GLN A 125 6.17 3.57 -15.77
CA GLN A 125 6.63 2.29 -16.35
C GLN A 125 5.81 1.10 -15.87
N ILE A 126 5.13 1.22 -14.72
CA ILE A 126 4.42 0.11 -14.07
C ILE A 126 2.91 0.33 -13.98
N VAL A 127 2.44 1.57 -14.08
CA VAL A 127 1.02 1.93 -13.95
C VAL A 127 0.11 1.19 -14.93
N TRP A 128 0.62 0.82 -16.12
CA TRP A 128 -0.15 0.08 -17.11
C TRP A 128 -0.35 -1.41 -16.75
N LEU A 129 0.47 -1.94 -15.85
CA LEU A 129 0.43 -3.34 -15.40
C LEU A 129 -0.31 -3.51 -14.06
N THR A 130 -0.95 -2.45 -13.57
CA THR A 130 -1.68 -2.51 -12.30
C THR A 130 -2.81 -3.54 -12.35
N ALA A 131 -3.44 -3.77 -13.51
CA ALA A 131 -4.44 -4.83 -13.68
C ALA A 131 -3.87 -6.25 -13.41
N ASP A 132 -2.64 -6.51 -13.87
CA ASP A 132 -1.95 -7.78 -13.64
C ASP A 132 -1.55 -7.94 -12.17
N ALA A 133 -1.05 -6.87 -11.54
CA ALA A 133 -0.73 -6.87 -10.11
C ALA A 133 -1.96 -7.17 -9.24
N MET A 134 -3.10 -6.60 -9.60
CA MET A 134 -4.39 -6.85 -8.95
C MET A 134 -4.83 -8.30 -9.15
N ALA A 135 -4.65 -8.87 -10.35
CA ALA A 135 -4.99 -10.26 -10.63
C ALA A 135 -4.15 -11.24 -9.78
N HIS A 136 -2.83 -11.04 -9.71
CA HIS A 136 -1.94 -11.86 -8.88
C HIS A 136 -2.26 -11.73 -7.38
N ALA A 137 -2.59 -10.53 -6.91
CA ALA A 137 -3.01 -10.31 -5.52
C ALA A 137 -4.34 -11.02 -5.19
N ARG A 138 -5.32 -11.00 -6.12
CA ARG A 138 -6.62 -11.67 -5.94
C ARG A 138 -6.48 -13.19 -5.89
N GLN A 139 -5.63 -13.77 -6.73
CA GLN A 139 -5.39 -15.22 -6.74
C GLN A 139 -4.92 -15.77 -5.38
N ARG A 140 -4.34 -14.92 -4.53
CA ARG A 140 -3.83 -15.29 -3.21
C ARG A 140 -4.81 -15.04 -2.07
N GLY A 141 -5.98 -14.47 -2.37
CA GLY A 141 -6.96 -14.10 -1.35
C GLY A 141 -6.53 -12.93 -0.45
N VAL A 142 -5.54 -12.13 -0.87
CA VAL A 142 -5.01 -11.00 -0.07
C VAL A 142 -5.54 -9.64 -0.51
N CYS A 143 -6.37 -9.57 -1.57
CA CYS A 143 -7.20 -8.40 -1.87
C CYS A 143 -8.43 -8.35 -0.96
N ARG A 144 -8.21 -8.17 0.35
CA ARG A 144 -9.30 -7.90 1.29
C ARG A 144 -8.89 -6.76 2.20
N GLU A 145 -9.81 -5.81 2.40
CA GLU A 145 -9.80 -4.96 3.59
C GLU A 145 -9.95 -5.89 4.79
N GLY A 146 -8.89 -6.07 5.58
CA GLY A 146 -8.88 -7.07 6.63
C GLY A 146 -7.71 -6.87 7.58
N GLY A 147 -8.01 -6.91 8.88
CA GLY A 147 -7.10 -6.53 9.97
C GLY A 147 -5.79 -7.33 10.03
N ALA A 148 -4.87 -6.82 10.85
CA ALA A 148 -3.47 -7.24 11.02
C ALA A 148 -3.22 -8.74 10.81
N SER A 149 -4.06 -9.59 11.39
CA SER A 149 -3.86 -11.04 11.47
C SER A 149 -3.82 -11.76 10.12
N ALA A 150 -4.59 -11.34 9.11
CA ALA A 150 -4.65 -12.06 7.84
C ALA A 150 -3.40 -11.80 6.97
N VAL A 151 -2.91 -10.56 6.98
CA VAL A 151 -1.75 -10.14 6.17
C VAL A 151 -0.43 -10.52 6.86
N LEU A 152 -0.38 -10.48 8.20
CA LEU A 152 0.78 -10.95 8.99
C LEU A 152 1.09 -12.44 8.77
N GLN A 153 0.08 -13.25 8.45
CA GLN A 153 0.26 -14.70 8.24
C GLN A 153 0.48 -15.08 6.76
N ALA A 154 0.17 -14.18 5.83
CA ALA A 154 0.31 -14.43 4.40
C ALA A 154 1.67 -13.93 3.89
N ASP A 155 2.52 -14.84 3.43
CA ASP A 155 3.84 -14.55 2.87
C ASP A 155 4.02 -15.25 1.50
N PRO A 156 4.23 -14.51 0.39
CA PRO A 156 4.24 -13.05 0.30
C PRO A 156 2.83 -12.48 0.08
N SER A 157 2.57 -11.30 0.64
CA SER A 157 1.29 -10.59 0.53
C SER A 157 1.45 -9.08 0.38
N SER A 158 0.42 -8.40 -0.16
CA SER A 158 0.34 -6.94 -0.18
C SER A 158 -1.11 -6.46 -0.20
N GLY A 159 -1.45 -5.58 0.75
CA GLY A 159 -2.76 -4.93 0.85
C GLY A 159 -2.95 -3.74 -0.10
N VAL A 160 -1.95 -3.40 -0.93
CA VAL A 160 -2.03 -2.25 -1.86
C VAL A 160 -3.16 -2.43 -2.87
N CYS A 161 -3.52 -3.67 -3.21
CA CYS A 161 -4.69 -3.99 -4.03
C CYS A 161 -5.98 -3.34 -3.47
N ALA A 162 -6.20 -3.42 -2.16
CA ALA A 162 -7.39 -2.84 -1.53
C ALA A 162 -7.41 -1.31 -1.61
N LEU A 163 -6.25 -0.67 -1.48
CA LEU A 163 -6.09 0.78 -1.65
C LEU A 163 -6.45 1.22 -3.06
N ILE A 164 -5.99 0.49 -4.08
CA ILE A 164 -6.32 0.78 -5.49
C ILE A 164 -7.82 0.60 -5.73
N GLU A 165 -8.43 -0.50 -5.28
CA GLU A 165 -9.87 -0.71 -5.43
C GLU A 165 -10.69 0.38 -4.73
N ALA A 166 -10.22 0.86 -3.57
CA ALA A 166 -10.88 1.93 -2.84
C ALA A 166 -10.81 3.27 -3.60
N ALA A 167 -9.67 3.58 -4.20
CA ALA A 167 -9.50 4.75 -5.06
C ALA A 167 -10.42 4.68 -6.29
N ASP A 168 -10.48 3.51 -6.96
CA ASP A 168 -11.35 3.30 -8.13
C ASP A 168 -12.85 3.45 -7.79
N ARG A 169 -13.26 2.97 -6.61
CA ARG A 169 -14.64 3.15 -6.11
C ARG A 169 -14.95 4.62 -5.85
N CYS A 170 -14.02 5.39 -5.29
CA CYS A 170 -14.21 6.83 -5.11
C CYS A 170 -14.35 7.55 -6.46
N HIS A 171 -13.55 7.16 -7.46
CA HIS A 171 -13.70 7.73 -8.80
C HIS A 171 -15.08 7.44 -9.40
N THR A 172 -15.56 6.20 -9.30
CA THR A 172 -16.86 5.79 -9.88
C THR A 172 -18.06 6.45 -9.20
N LYS A 173 -17.95 6.79 -7.90
CA LYS A 173 -19.02 7.52 -7.18
C LYS A 173 -19.16 8.98 -7.62
N LEU A 174 -18.10 9.55 -8.20
CA LEU A 174 -18.05 10.96 -8.61
C LEU A 174 -18.48 11.17 -10.07
N GLU A 175 -18.44 10.13 -10.89
CA GLU A 175 -19.06 10.13 -12.22
C GLU A 175 -20.55 9.74 -12.06
N PRO A 176 -21.52 10.66 -12.31
CA PRO A 176 -22.92 10.28 -12.30
C PRO A 176 -23.11 9.20 -13.36
N ARG A 177 -23.77 8.09 -12.99
CA ARG A 177 -24.29 7.14 -13.98
C ARG A 177 -25.22 7.94 -14.91
N LEU A 178 -24.72 8.28 -16.09
CA LEU A 178 -25.55 8.77 -17.18
C LEU A 178 -26.57 7.66 -17.47
N VAL A 179 -27.81 7.90 -17.05
CA VAL A 179 -29.00 7.12 -17.43
C VAL A 179 -29.43 7.59 -18.82
#